data_AF-A0A816V4Q8-F1
#
_entry.id   AF-A0A816V4Q8-F1
#
_cell.length_a   1.000
_cell.length_b   1.000
_cell.length_c   1.000
_cell.angle_alpha   90.00
_cell.angle_beta   90.00
_cell.angle_gamma   90.00
#
_symmetry.space_group_name_H-M   'P 1'
#
loop_
_entity.id
_entity.type
_entity.pdbx_description
1 polymer ?
#
loop_
_entity_poly.entity_id
_entity_poly.type
_entity_poly.pdbx_seq_one_letter_code
_entity_poly.pdbx_strand_id
1 'polypeptide(L)'
;MATPHLINILRSVRHELQSFSLGFENCIVKLLAQISTPILFGIILDNQCLFWSQSTFHHRASCFIYNGDKLPMRLFATTIIIKLISFIFILILFLIKFRERKNC
;
A
#
# COMPACT_ATOMS: atom_id res chain seq x y z
N MET A 1 -4.99 12.32 -20.02
CA MET A 1 -3.52 12.16 -19.94
C MET A 1 -3.23 10.67 -19.92
N ALA A 2 -2.62 10.11 -20.97
CA ALA A 2 -2.33 8.68 -21.05
C ALA A 2 -0.99 8.40 -20.34
N THR A 3 -1.03 7.64 -19.25
CA THR A 3 0.20 7.17 -18.60
C THR A 3 0.88 6.16 -19.51
N PRO A 4 2.24 6.12 -19.57
CA PRO A 4 2.96 5.18 -20.42
C PRO A 4 2.60 3.72 -20.12
N HIS A 5 2.19 3.43 -18.88
CA HIS A 5 1.68 2.15 -18.43
C HIS A 5 0.41 1.71 -19.16
N LEU A 6 -0.60 2.58 -19.22
CA LEU A 6 -1.87 2.30 -19.88
C LEU A 6 -1.67 2.05 -21.38
N ILE A 7 -0.81 2.84 -22.04
CA ILE A 7 -0.48 2.67 -23.47
C ILE A 7 0.15 1.29 -23.71
N ASN A 8 1.01 0.83 -22.80
CA ASN A 8 1.68 -0.46 -22.94
C ASN A 8 0.70 -1.64 -22.86
N ILE A 9 -0.30 -1.55 -21.98
CA ILE A 9 -1.35 -2.57 -21.86
C ILE A 9 -2.24 -2.56 -23.09
N LEU A 10 -2.67 -1.38 -23.55
CA LEU A 10 -3.55 -1.24 -24.71
C LEU A 10 -2.91 -1.76 -26.01
N ARG A 11 -1.59 -1.67 -26.16
CA ARG A 11 -0.86 -2.26 -27.30
C ARG A 11 -0.72 -3.78 -27.22
N SER A 12 -0.78 -4.34 -26.03
CA SER A 12 -0.62 -5.78 -25.80
C SER A 12 -1.94 -6.57 -25.97
N VAL A 13 -3.08 -5.89 -26.07
CA VAL A 13 -4.42 -6.52 -26.11
C VAL A 13 -5.23 -6.07 -27.33
N ARG A 14 -6.09 -6.97 -27.85
CA ARG A 14 -7.02 -6.66 -28.96
C ARG A 14 -7.98 -5.53 -28.57
N HIS A 15 -8.32 -4.66 -29.53
CA HIS A 15 -9.16 -3.48 -29.31
C HIS A 15 -10.50 -3.76 -28.61
N GLU A 16 -11.14 -4.90 -28.90
CA GLU A 16 -12.42 -5.31 -28.31
C GLU A 16 -12.35 -5.65 -26.81
N LEU A 17 -11.16 -6.00 -26.29
CA LEU A 17 -10.94 -6.47 -24.91
C LEU A 17 -10.24 -5.43 -24.02
N GLN A 18 -9.97 -4.23 -24.54
CA GLN A 18 -9.22 -3.18 -23.84
C GLN A 18 -9.91 -2.76 -22.54
N SER A 19 -11.23 -2.54 -22.57
CA SER A 19 -12.00 -2.14 -21.39
C SER A 19 -12.03 -3.22 -20.31
N PHE A 20 -12.05 -4.49 -20.71
CA PHE A 20 -12.02 -5.62 -19.77
C PHE A 20 -10.65 -5.74 -19.09
N SER A 21 -9.56 -5.65 -19.85
CA SER A 21 -8.20 -5.76 -19.32
C SER A 21 -7.88 -4.65 -18.32
N LEU A 22 -8.23 -3.40 -18.62
CA LEU A 22 -8.04 -2.27 -17.72
C LEU A 22 -8.88 -2.40 -16.45
N GLY A 23 -10.13 -2.89 -16.57
CA GLY A 23 -10.98 -3.17 -15.43
C GLY A 23 -10.38 -4.23 -14.50
N PHE A 24 -9.88 -5.34 -15.07
CA PHE A 24 -9.28 -6.43 -14.33
C PHE A 24 -8.03 -6.02 -13.57
N GLU A 25 -7.11 -5.31 -14.22
CA GLU A 25 -5.90 -4.80 -13.58
C GLU A 25 -6.24 -3.87 -12.41
N ASN A 26 -7.15 -2.92 -12.63
CA ASN A 26 -7.58 -2.00 -11.60
C ASN A 26 -8.28 -2.72 -10.43
N CYS A 27 -9.06 -3.76 -10.70
CA CYS A 27 -9.64 -4.59 -9.65
C CYS A 27 -8.56 -5.27 -8.80
N ILE A 28 -7.56 -5.90 -9.42
CA ILE A 28 -6.47 -6.58 -8.69
C ILE A 28 -5.70 -5.58 -7.82
N VAL A 29 -5.26 -4.46 -8.40
CA VAL A 29 -4.47 -3.45 -7.67
C VAL A 29 -5.27 -2.90 -6.49
N LYS A 30 -6.55 -2.60 -6.69
CA LYS A 30 -7.43 -2.12 -5.62
C LYS A 30 -7.64 -3.16 -4.53
N LEU A 31 -7.89 -4.42 -4.88
CA LEU A 31 -8.05 -5.49 -3.89
C LEU A 31 -6.79 -5.64 -3.03
N LEU A 32 -5.61 -5.68 -3.64
CA LEU A 32 -4.35 -5.82 -2.91
C LEU A 32 -4.07 -4.59 -2.01
N ALA A 33 -4.28 -3.38 -2.52
CA ALA A 33 -4.10 -2.15 -1.75
C ALA A 33 -5.12 -2.05 -0.60
N GLN A 34 -6.38 -2.38 -0.87
CA GLN A 34 -7.46 -2.26 0.09
C GLN A 34 -7.47 -3.36 1.14
N ILE A 35 -6.82 -4.50 0.91
CA ILE A 35 -6.60 -5.53 1.94
C ILE A 35 -5.39 -5.19 2.79
N SER A 36 -4.28 -4.79 2.17
CA SER A 36 -3.04 -4.46 2.90
C SER A 36 -3.18 -3.23 3.81
N THR A 37 -3.99 -2.24 3.41
CA THR A 37 -4.25 -1.04 4.19
C THR A 37 -4.88 -1.36 5.56
N PRO A 38 -6.09 -1.92 5.68
CA PRO A 38 -6.73 -2.20 6.97
C PRO A 38 -5.96 -3.20 7.83
N ILE A 39 -5.23 -4.15 7.23
CA ILE A 39 -4.36 -5.07 8.00
C ILE A 39 -3.26 -4.27 8.71
N LEU A 40 -2.58 -3.39 7.99
CA LEU A 40 -1.51 -2.57 8.56
C LEU A 40 -2.05 -1.60 9.63
N PHE A 41 -3.17 -0.93 9.33
CA PHE A 41 -3.82 -0.04 10.29
C PHE A 41 -4.30 -0.80 11.53
N GLY A 42 -4.84 -2.02 11.37
CA GLY A 42 -5.23 -2.90 12.48
C GLY A 42 -4.07 -3.20 13.41
N ILE A 43 -2.92 -3.64 12.86
CA ILE A 43 -1.72 -3.92 13.66
C ILE A 43 -1.22 -2.67 14.40
N ILE A 44 -1.27 -1.49 13.78
CA ILE A 44 -0.83 -0.25 14.44
C ILE A 44 -1.75 0.10 15.60
N LEU A 45 -3.07 -0.01 15.41
CA LEU A 45 -4.07 0.25 16.44
C LEU A 45 -3.95 -0.74 17.60
N ASP A 46 -3.82 -2.03 17.31
CA ASP A 46 -3.66 -3.07 18.34
C ASP A 46 -2.42 -2.82 19.21
N ASN A 47 -1.32 -2.38 18.58
CA ASN A 47 -0.09 -2.05 19.29
C ASN A 47 -0.17 -0.75 20.12
N GLN A 48 -1.18 0.10 19.93
CA GLN A 48 -1.39 1.33 20.72
C GLN A 48 -2.48 1.20 21.78
N CYS A 49 -2.98 -0.02 21.97
CA CYS A 49 -3.95 -0.31 23.01
C CYS A 49 -3.32 -0.17 24.40
N LEU A 50 -3.89 0.69 25.24
CA LEU A 50 -3.48 0.85 26.64
C LEU A 50 -4.23 -0.13 27.55
N PHE A 51 -5.50 -0.40 27.24
CA PHE A 51 -6.34 -1.31 28.02
C PHE A 51 -7.21 -2.17 27.11
N TRP A 52 -6.97 -3.48 27.15
CA TRP A 52 -7.82 -4.47 26.47
C TRP A 52 -9.06 -4.72 27.31
N SER A 53 -10.25 -4.61 26.71
CA SER A 53 -11.48 -5.05 27.38
C SER A 53 -11.43 -6.58 27.53
N GLN A 54 -11.31 -7.06 28.77
CA GLN A 54 -11.33 -8.47 29.07
C GLN A 54 -12.80 -8.91 29.14
N SER A 55 -13.29 -9.58 28.10
CA SER A 55 -14.58 -10.28 28.18
C SER A 55 -14.45 -11.40 29.20
N THR A 56 -15.54 -11.72 29.92
CA THR A 56 -15.66 -12.69 31.03
C THR A 56 -15.19 -14.11 30.71
N PHE A 57 -14.73 -14.38 29.48
CA PHE A 57 -14.27 -15.66 29.02
C PHE A 57 -12.96 -15.56 28.22
N HIS A 58 -11.86 -15.05 28.81
CA HIS A 58 -10.47 -15.14 28.30
C HIS A 58 -10.19 -14.72 26.82
N HIS A 59 -11.18 -14.18 26.12
CA HIS A 59 -11.08 -13.70 24.75
C HIS A 59 -10.74 -12.21 24.78
N ARG A 60 -9.66 -11.82 24.10
CA ARG A 60 -9.34 -10.41 23.88
C ARG A 60 -10.44 -9.80 23.02
N ALA A 61 -11.28 -8.95 23.62
CA ALA A 61 -12.23 -8.14 22.88
C ALA A 61 -11.52 -6.89 22.31
N SER A 62 -12.27 -6.00 21.65
CA SER A 62 -11.73 -4.74 21.14
C SER A 62 -11.08 -3.88 22.24
N CYS A 63 -10.07 -3.09 21.87
CA CYS A 63 -9.42 -2.16 22.80
C CYS A 63 -10.40 -1.06 23.26
N PHE A 64 -10.40 -0.73 24.57
CA PHE A 64 -11.27 0.32 25.11
C PHE A 64 -10.64 1.71 25.04
N ILE A 65 -9.32 1.80 25.31
CA ILE A 65 -8.58 3.07 25.34
C ILE A 65 -7.30 2.95 24.52
N TYR A 66 -7.18 3.80 23.51
CA TYR A 66 -5.97 3.97 22.71
C TYR A 66 -5.15 5.16 23.23
N ASN A 67 -3.83 5.11 23.09
CA ASN A 67 -2.98 6.25 23.41
C ASN A 67 -3.13 7.35 22.35
N GLY A 68 -3.87 8.42 22.66
CA GLY A 68 -4.16 9.52 21.74
C GLY A 68 -2.95 10.33 21.29
N ASP A 69 -1.89 10.41 22.10
CA ASP A 69 -0.69 11.18 21.78
C ASP A 69 0.28 10.40 20.88
N LYS A 70 0.44 9.10 21.13
CA LYS A 70 1.39 8.24 20.41
C LYS A 70 0.82 7.67 19.11
N LEU A 71 -0.50 7.50 19.02
CA LEU A 71 -1.17 6.96 17.84
C LEU A 71 -0.87 7.76 16.55
N PRO A 72 -1.07 9.09 16.49
CA PRO A 72 -0.78 9.85 15.27
C PRO A 72 0.71 9.76 14.89
N MET A 73 1.61 9.88 15.88
CA MET A 73 3.06 9.80 15.62
C MET A 73 3.46 8.48 14.96
N ARG A 74 2.90 7.35 15.41
CA ARG A 74 3.19 6.04 14.81
C ARG A 74 2.61 5.89 13.41
N LEU A 75 1.39 6.37 13.17
CA LEU A 75 0.78 6.36 11.83
C LEU A 75 1.59 7.18 10.82
N PHE A 76 2.05 8.38 11.23
CA PHE A 76 2.93 9.21 10.39
C PHE A 76 4.27 8.53 10.15
N ALA A 77 4.90 7.98 11.19
CA ALA A 77 6.18 7.27 11.05
C ALA A 77 6.08 6.10 10.07
N THR A 78 5.03 5.28 10.16
CA THR A 78 4.82 4.17 9.23
C THR A 78 4.61 4.65 7.79
N THR A 79 3.84 5.73 7.61
CA THR A 79 3.62 6.32 6.28
C THR A 79 4.92 6.83 5.67
N ILE A 80 5.76 7.49 6.46
CA ILE A 80 7.08 7.98 6.05
C ILE A 80 7.97 6.80 5.63
N ILE A 81 8.02 5.72 6.42
CA ILE A 81 8.82 4.53 6.10
C ILE A 81 8.39 3.93 4.76
N ILE A 82 7.09 3.76 4.52
CA ILE A 82 6.56 3.23 3.25
C ILE A 82 6.94 4.14 2.08
N LYS A 83 6.83 5.46 2.25
CA LYS A 83 7.21 6.44 1.24
C LYS A 83 8.71 6.43 0.94
N LEU A 84 9.55 6.27 1.97
CA LEU A 84 11.01 6.17 1.82
C LEU A 84 11.40 4.90 1.06
N ILE A 85 10.83 3.75 1.41
CA ILE A 85 11.06 2.49 0.69
C ILE A 85 10.68 2.64 -0.79
N SER A 86 9.52 3.27 -1.06
CA SER A 86 9.06 3.54 -2.42
C SER A 86 10.02 4.46 -3.18
N PHE A 87 10.50 5.53 -2.53
CA PHE A 87 11.45 6.47 -3.12
C PHE A 87 12.79 5.78 -3.46
N ILE A 88 13.31 4.95 -2.56
CA ILE A 88 14.54 4.19 -2.78
C ILE A 88 14.37 3.23 -3.97
N PHE A 89 13.25 2.52 -4.05
CA PHE A 89 12.98 1.61 -5.17
C PHE A 89 12.97 2.36 -6.51
N ILE A 90 12.28 3.50 -6.59
CA ILE A 90 12.26 4.35 -7.77
C ILE A 90 13.66 4.87 -8.11
N LEU A 91 14.43 5.29 -7.11
CA LEU A 91 15.80 5.77 -7.28
C LEU A 91 16.72 4.68 -7.85
N ILE A 92 16.60 3.44 -7.35
CA ILE A 92 17.35 2.29 -7.89
C ILE A 92 17.00 2.05 -9.35
N LEU A 93 15.72 1.99 -9.69
CA LEU A 93 15.27 1.81 -11.09
C LEU A 93 15.76 2.95 -11.99
N PHE A 94 15.74 4.18 -11.46
CA PHE A 94 16.25 5.35 -12.18
C PHE A 94 17.76 5.22 -12.43
N LEU A 95 18.56 4.82 -11.44
CA LEU A 95 20.00 4.61 -11.60
C LEU A 95 20.32 3.50 -12.60
N ILE A 96 19.58 2.38 -12.58
CA ILE A 96 19.72 1.30 -13.55
C ILE A 96 19.44 1.84 -14.97
N LYS A 97 18.31 2.52 -15.15
CA LYS A 97 17.95 3.10 -16.46
C LYS A 97 18.95 4.16 -16.92
N PHE A 98 19.48 4.97 -16.01
CA PHE A 98 20.51 5.96 -16.31
C PHE A 98 21.82 5.30 -16.74
N ARG A 99 22.18 4.16 -16.12
CA ARG A 99 23.34 3.36 -16.53
C ARG A 99 23.18 2.78 -17.93
N GLU A 100 22.02 2.20 -18.23
CA GLU A 100 21.71 1.68 -19.58
C GLU A 100 21.81 2.79 -20.65
N ARG A 101 21.34 3.99 -20.34
CA ARG A 101 21.42 5.15 -21.25
C ARG A 101 22.84 5.68 -21.48
N LYS A 102 23.78 5.42 -20.58
CA LYS A 102 25.20 5.77 -20.76
C LYS A 102 26.01 4.69 -21.51
N ASN A 103 25.48 3.47 -21.58
CA ASN A 103 26.11 2.34 -22.26
C ASN A 103 25.71 2.23 -23.75
N CYS A 104 24.92 3.19 -24.25
CA CYS A 104 24.66 3.45 -25.68
C CYS A 104 25.42 4.70 -26.10
#